data_AF-A0A0G0H6M6-F1
#
_entry.id   AF-A0A0G0H6M6-F1
#
_cell.length_a   1.000
_cell.length_b   1.000
_cell.length_c   1.000
_cell.angle_alpha   90.00
_cell.angle_beta   90.00
_cell.angle_gamma   90.00
#
_symmetry.space_group_name_H-M   'P 1'
#
loop_
_entity.id
_entity.type
_entity.pdbx_description
1 polymer ?
#
loop_
_entity_poly.entity_id
_entity_poly.type
_entity_poly.pdbx_seq_one_letter_code
_entity_poly.pdbx_strand_id
1 'polypeptide(L)'
;MKPMKFLLSINYIIWLIVSALFFAVGEFLSKKFALNPKLIYVILILTTYSIGTLAWLPAILQKNSLSIAGTIWSVLSLFATVLIGVLIFGEKLSVLGIIGVIMAVIAIILLSIG
;
A
#
# COMPACT_ATOMS: atom_id res chain seq x y z
N MET A 1 9.00 -19.20 20.45
CA MET A 1 7.57 -19.34 20.07
C MET A 1 6.62 -18.26 20.63
N LYS A 2 6.93 -17.52 21.71
CA LYS A 2 6.06 -16.42 22.21
C LYS A 2 5.78 -15.23 21.26
N PRO A 3 6.72 -14.73 20.40
CA PRO A 3 6.45 -13.51 19.63
C PRO A 3 5.39 -13.69 18.54
N MET A 4 5.24 -14.89 17.98
CA MET A 4 4.22 -15.16 16.97
C MET A 4 2.80 -15.03 17.52
N LYS A 5 2.56 -15.34 18.81
CA LYS A 5 1.22 -15.22 19.41
C LYS A 5 0.71 -13.77 19.44
N PHE A 6 1.60 -12.80 19.66
CA PHE A 6 1.24 -11.39 19.63
C PHE A 6 0.87 -10.94 18.22
N LEU A 7 1.68 -11.31 17.22
CA LEU A 7 1.41 -10.98 15.81
C LEU A 7 0.07 -11.54 15.33
N LEU A 8 -0.31 -12.73 15.81
CA LEU A 8 -1.57 -13.39 15.49
C LEU A 8 -2.77 -12.84 16.29
N SER A 9 -2.55 -12.11 17.39
CA SER A 9 -3.64 -11.52 18.20
C SER A 9 -4.26 -10.26 17.59
N ILE A 10 -3.51 -9.57 16.72
CA ILE A 10 -3.98 -8.37 16.01
C ILE A 10 -4.55 -8.82 14.67
N ASN A 11 -5.77 -8.39 14.33
CA ASN A 11 -6.44 -8.78 13.09
C ASN A 11 -5.61 -8.43 11.84
N TYR A 12 -5.53 -9.36 10.88
CA TYR A 12 -4.79 -9.19 9.62
C TYR A 12 -5.15 -7.89 8.86
N ILE A 13 -6.40 -7.42 8.93
CA ILE A 13 -6.83 -6.17 8.30
C ILE A 13 -6.08 -4.96 8.90
N ILE A 14 -5.86 -4.95 10.21
CA ILE A 14 -5.11 -3.88 10.89
C ILE A 14 -3.67 -3.88 10.38
N TRP A 15 -3.06 -5.05 10.27
CA TRP A 15 -1.71 -5.19 9.69
C TRP A 15 -1.64 -4.71 8.24
N LEU A 16 -2.64 -5.02 7.41
CA LEU A 16 -2.73 -4.52 6.04
C LEU A 16 -2.87 -2.99 5.99
N ILE A 17 -3.68 -2.40 6.87
CA ILE A 17 -3.83 -0.94 6.97
C ILE A 17 -2.51 -0.30 7.37
N VAL A 18 -1.82 -0.82 8.40
CA VAL A 18 -0.52 -0.32 8.83
C VAL A 18 0.50 -0.41 7.69
N SER A 19 0.55 -1.55 7.00
CA SER A 19 1.40 -1.73 5.82
C SER A 19 1.10 -0.70 4.73
N ALA A 20 -0.18 -0.49 4.40
CA ALA A 20 -0.63 0.46 3.40
C ALA A 20 -0.30 1.92 3.79
N LEU A 21 -0.37 2.28 5.07
CA LEU A 21 0.02 3.62 5.55
C LEU A 21 1.53 3.86 5.36
N PHE A 22 2.39 2.90 5.69
CA PHE A 22 3.82 3.03 5.43
C PHE A 22 4.14 3.08 3.94
N PHE A 23 3.43 2.29 3.13
CA PHE A 23 3.49 2.39 1.68
C PHE A 23 3.11 3.80 1.20
N ALA A 24 2.00 4.36 1.68
CA ALA A 24 1.54 5.71 1.34
C ALA A 24 2.58 6.78 1.69
N VAL A 25 3.21 6.69 2.87
CA VAL A 25 4.32 7.59 3.24
C VAL A 25 5.49 7.42 2.27
N GLY A 26 5.84 6.20 1.90
CA GLY A 26 6.87 5.91 0.89
C GLY A 26 6.55 6.54 -0.46
N GLU A 27 5.31 6.42 -0.96
CA GLU A 27 4.86 7.05 -2.21
C GLU A 27 4.96 8.58 -2.16
N PHE A 28 4.55 9.19 -1.05
CA PHE A 28 4.69 10.63 -0.85
C PHE A 28 6.17 11.06 -0.91
N LEU A 29 7.06 10.31 -0.26
CA LEU A 29 8.50 10.57 -0.27
C LEU A 29 9.11 10.34 -1.66
N SER A 30 8.67 9.31 -2.37
CA SER A 30 9.04 9.03 -3.76
C SER A 30 8.68 10.20 -4.67
N LYS A 31 7.50 10.79 -4.49
CA LYS A 31 7.12 12.01 -5.22
C LYS A 31 7.97 13.22 -4.83
N LYS A 32 8.29 13.40 -3.54
CA LYS A 32 9.22 14.46 -3.10
C LYS A 32 10.63 14.29 -3.67
N PHE A 33 11.11 13.05 -3.78
CA PHE A 33 12.37 12.73 -4.45
C PHE A 33 12.34 13.12 -5.92
N ALA A 34 11.27 12.78 -6.65
CA ALA A 34 11.14 13.14 -8.06
C ALA A 34 11.16 14.66 -8.31
N LEU A 35 10.62 15.45 -7.37
CA LEU A 35 10.65 16.92 -7.44
C LEU A 35 12.00 17.52 -7.02
N ASN A 36 12.70 16.89 -6.07
CA ASN A 36 13.99 17.36 -5.57
C ASN A 36 14.88 16.17 -5.18
N PRO A 37 15.66 15.64 -6.13
CA PRO A 37 16.43 14.42 -5.92
C PRO A 37 17.50 14.60 -4.86
N LYS A 38 17.34 13.92 -3.72
CA LYS A 38 18.30 13.93 -2.59
C LYS A 38 18.42 12.54 -1.99
N LEU A 39 19.63 12.17 -1.57
CA LEU A 39 19.93 10.88 -0.94
C LEU A 39 19.08 10.60 0.30
N ILE A 40 18.73 11.63 1.08
CA ILE A 40 17.88 11.48 2.26
C ILE A 40 16.52 10.86 1.91
N TYR A 41 15.92 11.24 0.77
CA TYR A 41 14.65 10.63 0.37
C TYR A 41 14.82 9.16 0.02
N VAL A 42 15.92 8.76 -0.62
CA VAL A 42 16.21 7.35 -0.91
C VAL A 42 16.25 6.54 0.39
N ILE A 43 16.95 7.03 1.42
CA ILE A 43 17.03 6.37 2.72
C ILE A 43 15.64 6.25 3.37
N LEU A 44 14.85 7.33 3.34
CA LEU A 44 13.51 7.35 3.92
C LEU A 44 12.54 6.43 3.18
N ILE A 45 12.59 6.39 1.84
CA ILE A 45 11.77 5.50 1.00
C ILE A 45 12.10 4.04 1.32
N LEU A 46 13.39 3.67 1.32
CA LEU A 46 13.82 2.32 1.66
C LEU A 46 13.37 1.90 3.07
N THR A 47 13.50 2.81 4.04
CA THR A 47 13.08 2.55 5.43
C THR A 47 11.57 2.34 5.53
N THR A 48 10.79 3.24 4.93
CA THR A 48 9.32 3.20 5.00
C THR A 48 8.75 1.98 4.28
N TYR A 49 9.20 1.66 3.07
CA TYR A 49 8.78 0.43 2.39
C TYR A 49 9.21 -0.84 3.11
N SER A 50 10.38 -0.85 3.74
CA SER A 50 10.83 -2.00 4.54
C SER A 50 9.90 -2.22 5.73
N ILE A 51 9.55 -1.17 6.47
CA ILE A 51 8.60 -1.27 7.59
C ILE A 51 7.22 -1.68 7.11
N GLY A 52 6.74 -1.11 5.99
CA GLY A 52 5.47 -1.51 5.38
C GLY A 52 5.43 -2.99 4.99
N THR A 53 6.52 -3.50 4.43
CA THR A 53 6.67 -4.92 4.08
C THR A 53 6.68 -5.80 5.33
N LEU A 54 7.38 -5.39 6.39
CA LEU A 54 7.38 -6.11 7.67
C LEU A 54 5.99 -6.16 8.30
N ALA A 55 5.19 -5.09 8.18
CA ALA A 55 3.80 -5.06 8.65
C ALA A 55 2.85 -5.94 7.81
N TRP A 56 3.20 -6.23 6.56
CA TRP A 56 2.43 -7.14 5.70
C TRP A 56 2.64 -8.62 6.08
N LEU A 57 3.83 -8.99 6.60
CA LEU A 57 4.16 -10.38 6.92
C LEU A 57 3.19 -11.03 7.95
N PRO A 58 2.78 -10.36 9.04
CA PRO A 58 1.75 -10.90 9.94
C PRO A 58 0.39 -11.09 9.26
N ALA A 59 0.01 -10.20 8.33
CA ALA A 59 -1.27 -10.31 7.65
C ALA A 59 -1.33 -11.54 6.74
N ILE A 60 -0.27 -11.77 5.96
CA ILE A 60 -0.21 -12.95 5.09
C ILE A 60 -0.09 -14.25 5.90
N LEU A 61 0.63 -14.22 7.03
CA LEU A 61 0.75 -15.37 7.94
C LEU A 61 -0.61 -15.78 8.52
N GLN A 62 -1.49 -14.81 8.83
CA GLN A 62 -2.83 -15.09 9.36
C GLN A 62 -3.81 -15.57 8.28
N LYS A 63 -3.83 -14.92 7.12
CA LYS A 63 -4.81 -15.24 6.08
C LYS A 63 -4.43 -16.46 5.25
N ASN A 64 -3.13 -16.77 5.17
CA ASN A 64 -2.54 -17.87 4.39
C ASN A 64 -3.06 -17.93 2.94
N SER A 65 -3.38 -16.77 2.36
CA SER A 65 -3.84 -16.62 0.98
C SER A 65 -3.22 -15.36 0.41
N LEU A 66 -2.24 -15.55 -0.47
CA LEU A 66 -1.56 -14.46 -1.15
C LEU A 66 -2.51 -13.68 -2.04
N SER A 67 -3.41 -14.39 -2.74
CA SER A 67 -4.38 -13.75 -3.62
C SER A 67 -5.30 -12.81 -2.85
N ILE A 68 -5.91 -13.24 -1.75
CA ILE A 68 -6.87 -12.39 -1.02
C ILE A 68 -6.16 -11.23 -0.30
N ALA A 69 -5.13 -11.52 0.49
CA ALA A 69 -4.42 -10.48 1.25
C ALA A 69 -3.67 -9.50 0.33
N GLY A 70 -3.07 -10.02 -0.75
CA GLY A 70 -2.40 -9.21 -1.77
C GLY A 70 -3.38 -8.33 -2.52
N THR A 71 -4.54 -8.86 -2.92
CA THR A 71 -5.61 -8.10 -3.59
C THR A 71 -6.10 -6.95 -2.72
N ILE A 72 -6.44 -7.19 -1.44
CA ILE A 72 -6.84 -6.13 -0.51
C ILE A 72 -5.73 -5.08 -0.36
N TRP A 73 -4.49 -5.51 -0.20
CA TRP A 73 -3.34 -4.61 -0.11
C TRP A 73 -3.16 -3.76 -1.38
N SER A 74 -3.34 -4.36 -2.56
CA SER A 74 -3.30 -3.68 -3.86
C SER A 74 -4.42 -2.65 -4.02
N VAL A 75 -5.63 -2.89 -3.49
CA VAL A 75 -6.69 -1.86 -3.42
C VAL A 75 -6.17 -0.67 -2.62
N LEU A 76 -5.70 -0.93 -1.40
CA LEU A 76 -5.29 0.12 -0.47
C LEU A 76 -4.12 0.94 -1.02
N SER A 77 -3.12 0.29 -1.61
CA SER A 77 -1.97 0.96 -2.20
C SER A 77 -2.35 1.79 -3.44
N LEU A 78 -3.20 1.27 -4.32
CA LEU A 78 -3.73 2.02 -5.46
C LEU A 78 -4.46 3.30 -5.01
N PHE A 79 -5.37 3.17 -4.03
CA PHE A 79 -6.07 4.33 -3.49
C PHE A 79 -5.10 5.33 -2.87
N ALA A 80 -4.13 4.87 -2.08
CA ALA A 80 -3.12 5.74 -1.48
C ALA A 80 -2.32 6.52 -2.54
N THR A 81 -1.78 5.83 -3.56
CA THR A 81 -1.01 6.47 -4.63
C THR A 81 -1.84 7.51 -5.38
N VAL A 82 -3.07 7.16 -5.77
CA VAL A 82 -3.98 8.08 -6.49
C VAL A 82 -4.34 9.29 -5.63
N LEU A 83 -4.72 9.09 -4.37
CA LEU A 83 -5.07 10.18 -3.45
C LEU A 83 -3.88 11.11 -3.19
N ILE A 84 -2.67 10.56 -3.00
CA ILE A 84 -1.46 11.36 -2.81
C ILE A 84 -1.18 12.19 -4.06
N GLY A 85 -1.17 11.57 -5.25
CA GLY A 85 -0.91 12.28 -6.50
C GLY A 85 -1.91 13.41 -6.74
N VAL A 86 -3.21 13.12 -6.64
CA VAL A 86 -4.27 14.08 -6.96
C VAL A 86 -4.47 15.12 -5.86
N LEU A 87 -4.64 14.70 -4.60
CA LEU A 87 -5.04 15.62 -3.52
C LEU A 87 -3.86 16.38 -2.90
N ILE A 88 -2.69 15.73 -2.79
CA ILE A 88 -1.52 16.35 -2.13
C ILE A 88 -0.64 17.08 -3.15
N PHE A 89 -0.40 16.47 -4.30
CA PHE A 89 0.46 17.04 -5.34
C PHE A 89 -0.29 17.75 -6.48
N GLY A 90 -1.63 17.72 -6.46
CA GLY A 90 -2.45 18.44 -7.43
C GLY A 90 -2.39 17.88 -8.85
N GLU A 91 -2.05 16.60 -9.00
CA GLU A 91 -2.01 15.95 -10.30
C GLU A 91 -3.40 15.86 -10.92
N LYS A 92 -3.49 16.16 -12.21
CA LYS A 92 -4.74 16.04 -12.97
C LYS A 92 -4.78 14.69 -13.66
N LEU A 93 -5.71 13.84 -13.25
CA LEU A 93 -6.00 12.61 -14.00
C LEU A 93 -6.80 12.96 -15.26
N SER A 94 -6.34 12.44 -16.40
CA SER A 94 -7.12 12.47 -17.64
C SER A 94 -8.36 11.59 -17.51
N VAL A 95 -9.35 11.77 -18.39
CA VAL A 95 -10.56 10.93 -18.43
C VAL A 95 -10.19 9.44 -18.57
N LEU A 96 -9.20 9.12 -19.41
CA LEU A 96 -8.67 7.76 -19.55
C LEU A 96 -8.01 7.25 -18.26
N GLY A 97 -7.28 8.12 -17.54
CA GLY A 97 -6.70 7.77 -16.24
C GLY A 97 -7.75 7.44 -15.20
N ILE A 98 -8.84 8.20 -15.13
CA ILE A 98 -9.98 7.93 -14.23
C ILE A 98 -10.63 6.59 -14.56
N ILE A 99 -10.90 6.33 -15.85
CA ILE A 99 -11.44 5.04 -16.31
C ILE A 99 -10.51 3.90 -15.91
N GLY A 100 -9.19 4.07 -16.09
CA GLY A 100 -8.19 3.08 -15.69
C GLY A 100 -8.21 2.77 -14.18
N VAL A 101 -8.31 3.79 -13.33
CA VAL A 101 -8.44 3.61 -11.88
C VAL A 101 -9.73 2.85 -11.53
N ILE A 102 -10.86 3.20 -12.16
CA ILE A 102 -12.14 2.50 -11.94
C ILE A 102 -12.02 1.03 -12.35
N MET A 103 -11.45 0.74 -13.53
CA MET A 103 -11.24 -0.63 -14.00
C MET A 103 -10.31 -1.42 -13.08
N ALA A 104 -9.25 -0.79 -12.56
CA ALA A 104 -8.36 -1.42 -11.59
C ALA A 104 -9.11 -1.77 -10.30
N VAL A 105 -9.92 -0.87 -9.75
CA VAL A 105 -10.76 -1.17 -8.57
C VAL A 105 -11.72 -2.34 -8.84
N ILE A 106 -12.38 -2.38 -10.00
CA ILE A 106 -13.27 -3.49 -10.38
C ILE A 106 -12.49 -4.81 -10.45
N ALA A 107 -11.34 -4.84 -11.12
CA ALA A 107 -10.51 -6.04 -11.24
C ALA A 107 -10.11 -6.57 -9.86
N ILE A 108 -9.74 -5.68 -8.94
CA ILE A 108 -9.34 -6.07 -7.60
C ILE A 108 -10.54 -6.57 -6.77
N ILE A 109 -11.74 -5.98 -6.92
CA ILE A 109 -12.96 -6.51 -6.28
C ILE A 109 -13.28 -7.93 -6.77
N LEU A 110 -13.22 -8.17 -8.09
CA LEU A 110 -13.48 -9.49 -8.67
C LEU A 110 -12.51 -10.55 -8.14
N LEU A 111 -11.21 -10.23 -8.04
CA LEU A 111 -10.19 -11.10 -7.45
C LEU A 111 -10.40 -11.33 -5.94
N SER A 112 -11.09 -10.45 -5.24
CA SER A 112 -11.34 -10.59 -3.80
C SER A 112 -12.52 -11.48 -3.46
N ILE A 113 -13.45 -11.70 -4.40
CA ILE A 113 -14.68 -12.50 -4.19
C ILE A 113 -14.63 -13.88 -4.86
N GLY A 114 -13.76 -14.07 -5.86
CA GLY A 114 -13.50 -15.37 -6.50
C GLY A 114 -12.47 -16.19 -5.74
#